data_AF-A0A7K1IPB6-F1
#
_entry.id   AF-A0A7K1IPB6-F1
#
_cell.length_a   1.000
_cell.length_b   1.000
_cell.length_c   1.000
_cell.angle_alpha   90.00
_cell.angle_beta   90.00
_cell.angle_gamma   90.00
#
_symmetry.space_group_name_H-M   'P 1'
#
loop_
_entity.id
_entity.type
_entity.pdbx_description
1 polymer ?
#
loop_
_entity_poly.entity_id
_entity_poly.type
_entity_poly.pdbx_seq_one_letter_code
_entity_poly.pdbx_strand_id
1 'polypeptide(L)'
;MKTSTTVKKFAALSMATVVALGGLLLMGAASSSAAHAADPTDGKYRLTFAPAGPYKNGDIVTVTTEGFSPNSPVAIGQCAVGRPVTGPGDCGASKIGASRLLQANAQGVATGKLTIIVGSLQNSKAPVESCGPTKPCYFGASNITNAKETTGEMYKIKYVGAAASTTKTTTKTETTTSNAKTTTTAAPKTSALPKTGPKETAMIALIGLALFQVGLIFAVRATRAAPRRVSF
;
A
#
# COMPACT_ATOMS: atom_id res chain seq x y z
N MET A 1 -21.36 -60.63 35.65
CA MET A 1 -22.02 -60.37 36.94
C MET A 1 -21.87 -58.89 37.29
N LYS A 2 -23.01 -58.24 37.59
CA LYS A 2 -23.20 -57.00 38.38
C LYS A 2 -22.53 -55.68 37.90
N THR A 3 -23.27 -54.78 37.24
CA THR A 3 -24.10 -53.63 37.76
C THR A 3 -23.27 -52.41 38.20
N SER A 4 -23.39 -51.27 37.50
CA SER A 4 -24.16 -50.06 37.90
C SER A 4 -23.28 -49.09 38.74
N THR A 5 -23.34 -47.76 38.78
CA THR A 5 -24.16 -46.64 38.29
C THR A 5 -23.23 -45.40 38.53
N THR A 6 -23.34 -44.22 37.91
CA THR A 6 -24.17 -43.12 38.44
C THR A 6 -23.87 -41.83 37.66
N VAL A 7 -24.93 -41.25 37.12
CA VAL A 7 -25.03 -39.91 36.53
C VAL A 7 -25.07 -38.86 37.64
N LYS A 8 -24.35 -37.73 37.51
CA LYS A 8 -24.70 -36.49 38.22
C LYS A 8 -24.80 -35.33 37.24
N LYS A 9 -26.05 -35.03 36.87
CA LYS A 9 -26.50 -33.75 36.36
C LYS A 9 -26.44 -32.73 37.50
N PHE A 10 -25.87 -31.56 37.26
CA PHE A 10 -26.20 -30.36 38.02
C PHE A 10 -26.65 -29.29 37.03
N ALA A 11 -27.96 -29.07 37.00
CA ALA A 11 -28.55 -27.84 36.51
C ALA A 11 -28.43 -26.81 37.65
N ALA A 12 -27.92 -25.63 37.32
CA ALA A 12 -28.06 -24.45 38.16
C ALA A 12 -28.66 -23.34 37.29
N LEU A 13 -29.98 -23.22 37.42
CA LEU A 13 -30.76 -22.05 37.05
C LEU A 13 -30.53 -21.00 38.14
N SER A 14 -30.09 -19.80 37.79
CA SER A 14 -30.33 -18.62 38.63
C SER A 14 -30.51 -17.39 37.75
N MET A 15 -31.77 -16.96 37.71
CA MET A 15 -32.21 -15.64 37.28
C MET A 15 -31.69 -14.59 38.26
N ALA A 16 -31.21 -13.47 37.72
CA ALA A 16 -31.28 -12.18 38.40
C ALA A 16 -31.36 -11.07 37.33
N THR A 17 -32.60 -10.72 37.00
CA THR A 17 -32.99 -9.48 36.34
C THR A 17 -32.66 -8.31 37.27
N VAL A 18 -31.67 -7.49 36.92
CA VAL A 18 -31.50 -6.16 37.49
C VAL A 18 -31.93 -5.15 36.44
N VAL A 19 -33.17 -4.69 36.58
CA VAL A 19 -33.68 -3.49 35.93
C VAL A 19 -33.15 -2.30 36.74
N ALA A 20 -32.11 -1.64 36.25
CA ALA A 20 -31.71 -0.32 36.71
C ALA A 20 -32.03 0.68 35.60
N LEU A 21 -33.16 1.38 35.74
CA LEU A 21 -33.42 2.64 35.07
C LEU A 21 -32.38 3.65 35.56
N GLY A 22 -31.51 4.11 34.65
CA GLY A 22 -30.55 5.17 34.92
C GLY A 22 -29.99 5.71 33.62
N GLY A 23 -30.66 6.74 33.08
CA GLY A 23 -30.12 7.70 32.11
C GLY A 23 -29.17 7.15 31.05
N LEU A 24 -29.72 6.44 30.05
CA LEU A 24 -28.97 6.08 28.86
C LEU A 24 -28.74 7.34 28.03
N LEU A 25 -27.61 8.01 28.25
CA LEU A 25 -27.02 8.89 27.25
C LEU A 25 -26.87 8.06 25.98
N LEU A 26 -27.73 8.33 25.00
CA LEU A 26 -27.57 7.93 23.61
C LEU A 26 -26.34 8.64 23.05
N MET A 27 -25.14 8.25 23.49
CA MET A 27 -23.94 8.42 22.69
C MET A 27 -24.12 7.47 21.53
N GLY A 28 -24.70 8.00 20.44
CA GLY A 28 -24.81 7.29 19.18
C GLY A 28 -23.44 6.73 18.83
N ALA A 29 -23.28 5.41 18.97
CA ALA A 29 -22.21 4.70 18.33
C ALA A 29 -22.45 4.92 16.84
N ALA A 30 -21.78 5.92 16.27
CA ALA A 30 -21.62 6.03 14.84
C ALA A 30 -21.00 4.71 14.41
N SER A 31 -21.85 3.81 13.90
CA SER A 31 -21.44 2.57 13.28
C SER A 31 -20.39 2.97 12.25
N SER A 32 -19.12 2.74 12.60
CA SER A 32 -17.98 3.13 11.79
C SER A 32 -18.09 2.28 10.54
N SER A 33 -18.69 2.83 9.50
CA SER A 33 -18.84 2.15 8.23
C SER A 33 -17.43 1.84 7.74
N ALA A 34 -17.18 0.57 7.43
CA ALA A 34 -15.94 0.18 6.79
C ALA A 34 -16.09 0.42 5.28
N ALA A 35 -15.05 0.96 4.65
CA ALA A 35 -14.98 1.02 3.20
C ALA A 35 -14.29 -0.25 2.70
N HIS A 36 -14.81 -0.85 1.63
CA HIS A 36 -14.24 -2.05 1.03
C HIS A 36 -13.83 -1.78 -0.41
N ALA A 37 -12.70 -2.35 -0.82
CA ALA A 37 -12.30 -2.52 -2.21
C ALA A 37 -11.93 -3.99 -2.45
N ALA A 38 -12.35 -4.51 -3.60
CA ALA A 38 -11.97 -5.84 -4.08
C ALA A 38 -11.31 -5.70 -5.46
N ASP A 39 -10.42 -6.63 -5.79
CA ASP A 39 -9.69 -6.59 -7.07
C ASP A 39 -10.71 -6.58 -8.21
N PRO A 40 -10.65 -5.60 -9.14
CA PRO A 40 -11.59 -5.53 -10.25
C PRO A 40 -11.45 -6.70 -11.25
N THR A 41 -10.37 -7.47 -11.18
CA THR A 41 -10.05 -8.52 -12.15
C THR A 41 -10.68 -9.86 -11.76
N ASP A 42 -10.45 -10.31 -10.53
CA ASP A 42 -10.86 -11.64 -10.05
C ASP A 42 -11.38 -11.63 -8.60
N GLY A 43 -11.41 -10.46 -7.94
CA GLY A 43 -11.86 -10.32 -6.55
C GLY A 43 -11.01 -11.11 -5.54
N LYS A 44 -9.84 -11.59 -5.94
CA LYS A 44 -8.98 -12.45 -5.12
C LYS A 44 -8.44 -11.71 -3.91
N TYR A 45 -8.01 -10.47 -4.11
CA TYR A 45 -7.53 -9.61 -3.05
C TYR A 45 -8.63 -8.66 -2.59
N ARG A 46 -8.66 -8.40 -1.29
CA ARG A 46 -9.59 -7.43 -0.68
C ARG A 46 -8.84 -6.50 0.25
N LEU A 47 -9.22 -5.21 0.22
CA LEU A 47 -8.83 -4.22 1.20
C LEU A 47 -10.06 -3.65 1.89
N THR A 48 -10.02 -3.61 3.22
CA THR A 48 -11.05 -3.01 4.06
C THR A 48 -10.42 -1.91 4.90
N PHE A 49 -11.08 -0.74 4.97
CA PHE A 49 -10.61 0.44 5.67
C PHE A 49 -11.64 0.88 6.72
N ALA A 50 -11.19 1.09 7.95
CA ALA A 50 -12.02 1.58 9.04
C ALA A 50 -11.30 2.70 9.82
N PRO A 51 -11.95 3.87 10.04
CA PRO A 51 -13.26 4.26 9.50
C PRO A 51 -13.24 4.46 7.98
N ALA A 52 -14.40 4.43 7.32
CA ALA A 52 -14.52 4.85 5.93
C ALA A 52 -14.33 6.37 5.78
N GLY A 53 -13.76 6.78 4.65
CA GLY A 53 -13.57 8.19 4.30
C GLY A 53 -14.88 8.91 3.91
N PRO A 54 -14.81 10.21 3.58
CA PRO A 54 -13.62 10.96 3.18
C PRO A 54 -12.64 11.25 4.32
N TYR A 55 -11.35 11.32 3.99
CA TYR A 55 -10.26 11.46 4.97
C TYR A 55 -9.59 12.82 4.94
N LYS A 56 -9.10 13.28 6.10
CA LYS A 56 -8.21 14.46 6.24
C LYS A 56 -6.78 14.01 6.55
N ASN A 57 -5.85 14.96 6.46
CA ASN A 57 -4.45 14.73 6.82
C ASN A 57 -4.35 14.23 8.27
N GLY A 58 -3.54 13.22 8.51
CA GLY A 58 -3.30 12.66 9.84
C GLY A 58 -4.37 11.70 10.35
N ASP A 59 -5.45 11.46 9.60
CA ASP A 59 -6.41 10.43 9.98
C ASP A 59 -5.72 9.06 10.07
N ILE A 60 -6.04 8.30 11.11
CA ILE A 60 -5.53 6.94 11.29
C ILE A 60 -6.60 5.98 10.82
N VAL A 61 -6.28 5.18 9.81
CA VAL A 61 -7.15 4.13 9.28
C VAL A 61 -6.59 2.77 9.63
N THR A 62 -7.45 1.88 10.09
CA THR A 62 -7.14 0.46 10.18
C THR A 62 -7.41 -0.15 8.81
N VAL A 63 -6.41 -0.80 8.25
CA VAL A 63 -6.49 -1.48 6.97
C VAL A 63 -6.37 -2.96 7.18
N THR A 64 -7.30 -3.71 6.61
CA THR A 64 -7.30 -5.17 6.58
C THR A 64 -7.17 -5.60 5.14
N THR A 65 -6.23 -6.49 4.88
CA THR A 65 -5.93 -7.07 3.57
C THR A 65 -6.22 -8.55 3.61
N GLU A 66 -6.81 -9.11 2.55
CA GLU A 66 -7.15 -10.53 2.44
C GLU A 66 -6.74 -11.09 1.07
N GLY A 67 -6.58 -12.41 0.99
CA GLY A 67 -6.26 -13.13 -0.25
C GLY A 67 -4.76 -13.33 -0.52
N PHE A 68 -3.90 -12.95 0.43
CA PHE A 68 -2.45 -13.14 0.34
C PHE A 68 -2.03 -14.55 0.76
N SER A 69 -0.83 -14.97 0.38
CA SER A 69 -0.28 -16.24 0.83
C SER A 69 -0.19 -16.30 2.37
N PRO A 70 -0.51 -17.43 3.02
CA PRO A 70 -0.38 -17.60 4.46
C PRO A 70 1.01 -17.23 4.96
N ASN A 71 1.10 -16.51 6.08
CA ASN A 71 2.38 -16.10 6.68
C ASN A 71 3.28 -15.29 5.73
N SER A 72 2.72 -14.64 4.71
CA SER A 72 3.50 -13.78 3.83
C SER A 72 3.70 -12.37 4.41
N PRO A 73 4.85 -11.73 4.13
CA PRO A 73 5.07 -10.32 4.43
C PRO A 73 4.39 -9.44 3.36
N VAL A 74 3.40 -8.65 3.78
CA VAL A 74 2.58 -7.78 2.92
C VAL A 74 2.93 -6.32 3.17
N ALA A 75 3.53 -5.65 2.18
CA ALA A 75 3.76 -4.22 2.21
C ALA A 75 2.49 -3.50 1.76
N ILE A 76 2.00 -2.58 2.58
CA ILE A 76 0.84 -1.76 2.28
C ILE A 76 1.20 -0.28 2.37
N GLY A 77 0.66 0.55 1.48
CA GLY A 77 0.92 1.98 1.54
C GLY A 77 -0.01 2.84 0.69
N GLN A 78 0.03 4.13 1.00
CA GLN A 78 -0.59 5.20 0.23
C GLN A 78 0.32 5.58 -0.94
N CYS A 79 -0.17 5.47 -2.16
CA CYS A 79 0.58 5.67 -3.40
C CYS A 79 -0.11 6.73 -4.28
N ALA A 80 0.67 7.50 -5.04
CA ALA A 80 0.12 8.41 -6.04
C ALA A 80 -0.41 7.64 -7.26
N VAL A 81 -1.57 8.04 -7.77
CA VAL A 81 -2.17 7.44 -8.98
C VAL A 81 -1.28 7.71 -10.20
N GLY A 82 -1.15 6.71 -11.08
CA GLY A 82 -0.40 6.83 -12.34
C GLY A 82 1.11 6.60 -12.21
N ARG A 83 1.60 6.23 -11.02
CA ARG A 83 2.99 5.84 -10.78
C ARG A 83 3.11 4.32 -10.65
N PRO A 84 3.94 3.65 -11.47
CA PRO A 84 4.20 2.22 -11.29
C PRO A 84 4.79 1.93 -9.91
N VAL A 85 4.18 1.01 -9.18
CA VAL A 85 4.71 0.50 -7.90
C VAL A 85 5.56 -0.72 -8.22
N THR A 86 6.87 -0.54 -8.14
CA THR A 86 7.89 -1.55 -8.45
C THR A 86 8.52 -2.15 -7.21
N GLY A 87 8.40 -1.49 -6.06
CA GLY A 87 8.94 -1.99 -4.81
C GLY A 87 8.80 -1.02 -3.63
N PRO A 88 9.46 -1.34 -2.51
CA PRO A 88 9.50 -0.49 -1.34
C PRO A 88 10.01 0.91 -1.67
N GLY A 89 9.39 1.94 -1.09
CA GLY A 89 9.80 3.33 -1.30
C GLY A 89 9.21 4.01 -2.54
N ASP A 90 8.37 3.29 -3.31
CA ASP A 90 7.57 3.90 -4.38
C ASP A 90 6.34 4.66 -3.85
N CYS A 91 5.83 4.20 -2.71
CA CYS A 91 4.70 4.80 -2.01
C CYS A 91 5.18 5.59 -0.79
N GLY A 92 4.25 6.19 -0.05
CA GLY A 92 4.58 7.04 1.08
C GLY A 92 5.46 6.37 2.12
N ALA A 93 6.31 7.16 2.78
CA ALA A 93 7.30 6.63 3.70
C ALA A 93 6.71 6.10 5.01
N SER A 94 7.27 4.99 5.49
CA SER A 94 6.83 4.37 6.75
C SER A 94 7.11 5.23 7.97
N LYS A 95 8.09 6.15 7.90
CA LYS A 95 8.42 7.10 8.98
C LYS A 95 7.29 8.09 9.29
N ILE A 96 6.45 8.40 8.30
CA ILE A 96 5.27 9.26 8.47
C ILE A 96 3.96 8.47 8.59
N GLY A 97 4.04 7.14 8.67
CA GLY A 97 2.87 6.26 8.80
C GLY A 97 2.10 6.01 7.49
N ALA A 98 2.56 6.52 6.35
CA ALA A 98 1.89 6.35 5.05
C ALA A 98 2.06 4.95 4.44
N SER A 99 2.96 4.12 5.01
CA SER A 99 3.13 2.72 4.64
C SER A 99 3.59 1.87 5.82
N ARG A 100 3.33 0.56 5.73
CA ARG A 100 3.73 -0.45 6.71
C ARG A 100 4.03 -1.79 6.02
N LEU A 101 4.91 -2.55 6.64
CA LEU A 101 5.05 -3.98 6.38
C LEU A 101 4.21 -4.72 7.42
N LEU A 102 3.27 -5.54 6.95
CA LEU A 102 2.39 -6.36 7.75
C LEU A 102 2.72 -7.83 7.53
N GLN A 103 2.33 -8.66 8.48
CA GLN A 103 2.46 -10.12 8.38
C GLN A 103 1.06 -10.70 8.18
N ALA A 104 0.82 -11.38 7.07
CA ALA A 104 -0.41 -12.13 6.87
C ALA A 104 -0.46 -13.30 7.84
N ASN A 105 -1.64 -13.63 8.36
CA ASN A 105 -1.85 -14.80 9.20
C ASN A 105 -1.98 -16.09 8.35
N ALA A 106 -2.32 -17.21 9.00
CA ALA A 106 -2.51 -18.50 8.34
C ALA A 106 -3.65 -18.50 7.30
N GLN A 107 -4.58 -17.56 7.40
CA GLN A 107 -5.71 -17.39 6.49
C GLN A 107 -5.41 -16.40 5.35
N GLY A 108 -4.18 -15.86 5.28
CA GLY A 108 -3.84 -14.87 4.25
C GLY A 108 -4.37 -13.47 4.54
N VAL A 109 -4.67 -13.16 5.81
CA VAL A 109 -5.21 -11.87 6.25
C VAL A 109 -4.14 -11.09 7.01
N ALA A 110 -3.89 -9.84 6.63
CA ALA A 110 -2.98 -8.91 7.32
C ALA A 110 -3.73 -7.64 7.72
N THR A 111 -3.57 -7.22 8.99
CA THR A 111 -4.23 -6.00 9.52
C THR A 111 -3.19 -5.05 10.11
N GLY A 112 -3.35 -3.75 9.86
CA GLY A 112 -2.47 -2.73 10.41
C GLY A 112 -3.06 -1.33 10.35
N LYS A 113 -2.40 -0.37 11.02
CA LYS A 113 -2.79 1.04 11.00
C LYS A 113 -1.92 1.82 10.01
N LEU A 114 -2.56 2.66 9.21
CA LEU A 114 -1.93 3.63 8.32
C LEU A 114 -2.40 5.04 8.65
N THR A 115 -1.51 6.01 8.47
CA THR A 115 -1.84 7.43 8.57
C THR A 115 -2.10 7.98 7.17
N ILE A 116 -3.25 8.62 6.98
CA ILE A 116 -3.57 9.32 5.73
C ILE A 116 -2.71 10.58 5.63
N ILE A 117 -2.00 10.73 4.52
CA ILE A 117 -1.18 11.91 4.25
C ILE A 117 -1.82 12.77 3.16
N VAL A 118 -2.01 14.05 3.46
CA VAL A 118 -2.30 15.10 2.48
C VAL A 118 -1.07 16.00 2.40
N GLY A 119 -0.46 16.09 1.22
CA GLY A 119 0.83 16.71 0.99
C GLY A 119 1.88 15.69 0.56
N SER A 120 3.15 15.96 0.88
CA SER A 120 4.28 15.12 0.48
C SER A 120 4.23 13.73 1.11
N LEU A 121 4.33 12.71 0.27
CA LEU A 121 4.41 11.30 0.69
C LEU A 121 5.80 10.92 1.22
N GLN A 122 6.82 11.75 0.99
CA GLN A 122 8.21 11.51 1.38
C GLN A 122 8.75 10.13 0.93
N ASN A 123 8.20 9.58 -0.16
CA ASN A 123 8.68 8.34 -0.76
C ASN A 123 10.17 8.45 -1.09
N SER A 124 10.93 7.39 -0.83
CA SER A 124 12.39 7.42 -0.93
C SER A 124 12.90 7.39 -2.37
N LYS A 125 12.10 6.85 -3.30
CA LYS A 125 12.43 6.86 -4.72
C LYS A 125 11.87 8.11 -5.38
N ALA A 126 12.72 8.95 -5.97
CA ALA A 126 12.31 10.16 -6.66
C ALA A 126 11.35 9.89 -7.85
N PRO A 127 10.56 10.89 -8.29
CA PRO A 127 10.31 12.16 -7.59
C PRO A 127 9.49 11.95 -6.31
N VAL A 128 9.59 12.90 -5.37
CA VAL A 128 8.74 12.89 -4.17
C VAL A 128 7.32 13.26 -4.58
N GLU A 129 6.40 12.32 -4.40
CA GLU A 129 5.00 12.46 -4.76
C GLU A 129 4.19 13.14 -3.67
N SER A 130 3.01 13.61 -4.05
CA SER A 130 2.08 14.26 -3.13
C SER A 130 0.64 13.85 -3.36
N CYS A 131 -0.12 13.79 -2.29
CA CYS A 131 -1.51 13.38 -2.27
C CYS A 131 -2.42 14.47 -1.74
N GLY A 132 -3.68 14.49 -2.18
CA GLY A 132 -4.68 15.36 -1.58
C GLY A 132 -5.91 15.55 -2.46
N PRO A 133 -6.78 16.51 -2.12
CA PRO A 133 -8.00 16.81 -2.87
C PRO A 133 -7.79 17.05 -4.37
N THR A 134 -6.65 17.60 -4.76
CA THR A 134 -6.28 17.90 -6.15
C THR A 134 -5.32 16.88 -6.76
N LYS A 135 -4.76 15.97 -5.95
CA LYS A 135 -3.80 14.94 -6.38
C LYS A 135 -4.26 13.56 -5.89
N PRO A 136 -4.94 12.78 -6.74
CA PRO A 136 -5.56 11.54 -6.32
C PRO A 136 -4.50 10.50 -5.95
N CYS A 137 -4.81 9.72 -4.92
CA CYS A 137 -3.97 8.64 -4.45
C CYS A 137 -4.81 7.42 -4.13
N TYR A 138 -4.15 6.28 -4.00
CA TYR A 138 -4.78 5.00 -3.70
C TYR A 138 -4.03 4.26 -2.60
N PHE A 139 -4.70 3.27 -2.02
CA PHE A 139 -4.05 2.26 -1.20
C PHE A 139 -3.78 1.00 -2.03
N GLY A 140 -2.54 0.55 -2.00
CA GLY A 140 -2.11 -0.71 -2.59
C GLY A 140 -1.40 -1.58 -1.54
N ALA A 141 -1.51 -2.88 -1.70
CA ALA A 141 -0.80 -3.88 -0.94
C ALA A 141 -0.12 -4.89 -1.88
N SER A 142 1.08 -5.33 -1.51
CA SER A 142 1.87 -6.30 -2.27
C SER A 142 2.61 -7.23 -1.33
N ASN A 143 2.65 -8.51 -1.67
CA ASN A 143 3.54 -9.46 -1.01
C ASN A 143 4.98 -9.22 -1.47
N ILE A 144 5.90 -8.94 -0.53
CA ILE A 144 7.29 -8.62 -0.89
C ILE A 144 8.10 -9.84 -1.34
N THR A 145 7.66 -11.06 -1.01
CA THR A 145 8.30 -12.30 -1.48
C THR A 145 7.67 -12.85 -2.76
N ASN A 146 6.47 -12.38 -3.13
CA ASN A 146 5.79 -12.78 -4.35
C ASN A 146 5.08 -11.59 -5.02
N ALA A 147 5.77 -10.93 -5.96
CA ALA A 147 5.25 -9.75 -6.65
C ALA A 147 3.98 -9.99 -7.49
N LYS A 148 3.60 -11.26 -7.74
CA LYS A 148 2.31 -11.60 -8.39
C LYS A 148 1.12 -11.41 -7.46
N GLU A 149 1.34 -11.35 -6.15
CA GLU A 149 0.31 -11.04 -5.17
C GLU A 149 0.33 -9.53 -4.88
N THR A 150 -0.37 -8.77 -5.72
CA THR A 150 -0.52 -7.32 -5.57
C THR A 150 -1.94 -6.90 -5.90
N THR A 151 -2.42 -5.87 -5.20
CA THR A 151 -3.78 -5.34 -5.36
C THR A 151 -3.87 -4.21 -6.39
N GLY A 152 -2.76 -3.71 -6.93
CA GLY A 152 -2.79 -2.53 -7.83
C GLY A 152 -3.50 -1.30 -7.24
N GLU A 153 -4.11 -0.47 -8.10
CA GLU A 153 -4.82 0.77 -7.72
C GLU A 153 -6.26 0.52 -7.20
N MET A 154 -6.44 -0.44 -6.29
CA MET A 154 -7.76 -0.95 -5.91
C MET A 154 -8.66 0.02 -5.13
N TYR A 155 -8.10 0.85 -4.25
CA TYR A 155 -8.89 1.78 -3.44
C TYR A 155 -8.42 3.21 -3.63
N LYS A 156 -9.16 4.00 -4.42
CA LYS A 156 -8.93 5.44 -4.55
C LYS A 156 -9.37 6.16 -3.26
N ILE A 157 -8.43 6.87 -2.65
CA ILE A 157 -8.63 7.59 -1.40
C ILE A 157 -9.49 8.82 -1.67
N LYS A 158 -10.63 8.91 -0.99
CA LYS A 158 -11.48 10.10 -0.98
C LYS A 158 -11.00 11.05 0.10
N TYR A 159 -10.63 12.28 -0.28
CA TYR A 159 -10.20 13.31 0.67
C TYR A 159 -11.34 14.28 1.01
N VAL A 160 -11.33 14.81 2.22
CA VAL A 160 -12.17 15.94 2.60
C VAL A 160 -11.79 17.14 1.72
N GLY A 161 -12.81 17.80 1.15
CA GLY A 161 -12.61 18.93 0.24
C GLY A 161 -12.23 18.54 -1.20
N ALA A 162 -12.18 17.25 -1.53
CA ALA A 162 -12.13 16.83 -2.93
C ALA A 162 -13.47 17.19 -3.60
N ALA A 163 -13.42 17.90 -4.73
CA ALA A 163 -14.61 18.09 -5.55
C ALA A 163 -15.15 16.69 -5.90
N ALA A 164 -16.45 16.47 -5.69
CA ALA A 164 -17.07 15.18 -5.92
C ALA A 164 -16.83 14.77 -7.38
N SER A 165 -15.88 13.85 -7.58
CA SER A 165 -15.70 13.22 -8.88
C SER A 165 -16.85 12.23 -9.04
N THR A 166 -17.91 12.68 -9.71
CA THR A 166 -19.04 11.85 -10.12
C THR A 166 -18.48 10.69 -10.93
N THR A 167 -18.26 9.56 -10.28
CA THR A 167 -17.87 8.32 -10.95
C THR A 167 -19.08 7.87 -11.74
N LYS A 168 -19.17 8.29 -13.00
CA LYS A 168 -20.13 7.75 -13.96
C LYS A 168 -19.62 6.35 -14.28
N THR A 169 -20.21 5.34 -13.63
CA THR A 169 -20.08 3.94 -14.00
C THR A 169 -20.61 3.80 -15.41
N THR A 170 -19.72 3.90 -16.41
CA THR A 170 -20.07 3.63 -17.80
C THR A 170 -20.08 2.11 -17.95
N THR A 171 -21.25 1.51 -17.72
CA THR A 171 -21.56 0.16 -18.19
C THR A 171 -21.40 0.18 -19.71
N LYS A 172 -20.28 -0.38 -20.20
CA LYS A 172 -19.99 -0.50 -21.62
C LYS A 172 -20.81 -1.67 -22.16
N THR A 173 -22.02 -1.40 -22.60
CA THR A 173 -22.78 -2.31 -23.46
C THR A 173 -22.00 -2.48 -24.76
N GLU A 174 -21.56 -3.70 -25.03
CA GLU A 174 -20.95 -4.08 -26.30
C GLU A 174 -21.97 -3.87 -27.43
N THR A 175 -21.55 -3.17 -28.48
CA THR A 175 -22.19 -3.28 -29.78
C THR A 175 -21.07 -3.46 -30.80
N THR A 176 -20.93 -4.71 -31.22
CA THR A 176 -20.17 -5.15 -32.39
C THR A 176 -20.71 -4.48 -33.64
N THR A 177 -19.85 -3.79 -34.39
CA THR A 177 -20.02 -3.67 -35.85
C THR A 177 -18.65 -3.60 -36.52
N SER A 178 -18.41 -4.57 -37.38
CA SER A 178 -17.28 -4.73 -38.29
C SER A 178 -17.31 -3.67 -39.39
N ASN A 179 -16.16 -3.13 -39.79
CA ASN A 179 -15.73 -3.22 -41.19
C ASN A 179 -14.31 -2.74 -41.43
N ALA A 180 -13.60 -3.53 -42.23
CA ALA A 180 -12.26 -3.30 -42.73
C ALA A 180 -12.23 -2.25 -43.85
N LYS A 181 -11.15 -1.46 -43.91
CA LYS A 181 -10.61 -0.95 -45.17
C LYS A 181 -9.11 -0.64 -45.05
N THR A 182 -8.33 -1.40 -45.80
CA THR A 182 -6.89 -1.28 -46.06
C THR A 182 -6.59 -0.08 -46.96
N THR A 183 -5.55 0.70 -46.69
CA THR A 183 -4.66 1.26 -47.74
C THR A 183 -3.27 1.60 -47.17
N THR A 184 -2.28 1.29 -47.98
CA THR A 184 -0.83 1.16 -47.78
C THR A 184 -0.08 2.50 -47.83
N THR A 185 1.12 2.54 -47.22
CA THR A 185 2.43 2.94 -47.82
C THR A 185 3.25 3.99 -47.04
N ALA A 186 4.54 3.64 -46.86
CA ALA A 186 5.75 4.48 -46.78
C ALA A 186 6.47 4.65 -45.42
N ALA A 187 7.48 3.80 -45.20
CA ALA A 187 8.79 4.21 -44.67
C ALA A 187 9.68 4.65 -45.88
N PRO A 188 10.85 5.35 -45.77
CA PRO A 188 11.76 5.44 -44.60
C PRO A 188 12.48 6.82 -44.38
N LYS A 189 13.25 6.93 -43.28
CA LYS A 189 14.65 7.47 -43.16
C LYS A 189 14.94 8.45 -41.98
N THR A 190 15.90 7.99 -41.15
CA THR A 190 17.07 8.66 -40.51
C THR A 190 16.94 9.85 -39.55
N SER A 191 17.46 9.59 -38.34
CA SER A 191 18.43 10.38 -37.56
C SER A 191 18.10 11.83 -37.14
N ALA A 192 17.83 12.00 -35.85
CA ALA A 192 18.22 13.20 -35.11
C ALA A 192 18.57 12.86 -33.65
N LEU A 193 19.83 13.08 -33.28
CA LEU A 193 20.33 13.09 -31.90
C LEU A 193 19.67 14.24 -31.11
N PRO A 194 19.27 14.05 -29.85
CA PRO A 194 18.85 15.16 -29.01
C PRO A 194 20.05 16.03 -28.63
N LYS A 195 19.96 17.33 -28.94
CA LYS A 195 20.88 18.39 -28.48
C LYS A 195 20.76 18.55 -26.96
N THR A 196 21.77 18.14 -26.21
CA THR A 196 21.93 18.50 -24.80
C THR A 196 22.65 19.86 -24.69
N GLY A 197 22.03 20.81 -23.98
CA GLY A 197 22.57 22.16 -23.81
C GLY A 197 23.66 22.27 -22.73
N PRO A 198 24.38 23.41 -22.66
CA PRO A 198 25.57 23.59 -21.80
C PRO A 198 25.35 23.41 -20.29
N LYS A 199 24.10 23.39 -19.81
CA LYS A 199 23.76 23.24 -18.40
C LYS A 199 23.72 21.79 -17.92
N GLU A 200 23.63 20.80 -18.82
CA GLU A 200 23.54 19.39 -18.43
C GLU A 200 24.91 18.73 -18.23
N THR A 201 25.95 19.23 -18.92
CA THR A 201 27.32 18.70 -18.79
C THR A 201 27.95 19.03 -17.42
N ALA A 202 27.54 20.14 -16.78
CA ALA A 202 28.08 20.56 -15.49
C ALA A 202 27.59 19.68 -14.32
N MET A 203 26.36 19.15 -14.38
CA MET A 203 25.82 18.30 -13.32
C MET A 203 26.46 16.91 -13.30
N ILE A 204 26.78 16.34 -14.46
CA ILE A 204 27.43 15.02 -14.56
C ILE A 204 28.85 15.08 -13.99
N ALA A 205 29.58 16.17 -14.20
CA ALA A 205 30.92 16.36 -13.65
C ALA A 205 30.94 16.48 -12.11
N LEU A 206 29.92 17.08 -11.50
CA LEU A 206 29.83 17.22 -10.04
C LEU A 206 29.54 15.89 -9.33
N ILE A 207 28.73 15.02 -9.93
CA ILE A 207 28.44 13.69 -9.38
C ILE A 207 29.69 12.81 -9.40
N GLY A 208 30.54 12.93 -10.43
CA GLY A 208 31.81 12.21 -10.52
C GLY A 208 32.81 12.59 -9.41
N LEU A 209 32.91 13.87 -9.06
CA LEU A 209 33.86 14.35 -8.04
C LEU A 209 33.47 13.88 -6.63
N ALA A 210 32.17 13.79 -6.32
CA ALA A 210 31.69 13.36 -5.01
C ALA A 210 31.96 11.87 -4.72
N LEU A 211 31.87 11.00 -5.74
CA LEU A 211 32.17 9.57 -5.58
C LEU A 211 33.66 9.30 -5.37
N PHE A 212 34.54 10.13 -5.95
CA PHE A 212 35.99 10.00 -5.77
C PHE A 212 36.42 10.27 -4.32
N GLN A 213 35.79 11.22 -3.62
CA GLN A 213 36.12 11.51 -2.23
C GLN A 213 35.70 10.40 -1.25
N VAL A 214 34.57 9.73 -1.50
CA VAL A 214 34.12 8.60 -0.65
C VAL A 214 35.04 7.40 -0.81
N GLY A 215 35.52 7.11 -2.02
CA GLY A 215 36.46 6.01 -2.27
C GLY A 215 37.80 6.15 -1.54
N LEU A 216 38.34 7.37 -1.44
CA LEU A 216 39.62 7.64 -0.79
C LEU A 216 39.58 7.35 0.72
N ILE A 217 38.45 7.60 1.39
CA ILE A 217 38.28 7.39 2.84
C ILE A 217 38.27 5.89 3.19
N PHE A 218 37.70 5.03 2.33
CA PHE A 218 37.69 3.59 2.57
C PHE A 218 39.06 2.93 2.32
N ALA A 219 39.84 3.44 1.37
CA ALA A 219 41.18 2.91 1.09
C ALA A 219 42.16 3.11 2.26
N VAL A 220 42.05 4.21 3.02
CA VAL A 220 42.93 4.49 4.18
C VAL A 220 42.64 3.60 5.39
N ARG A 221 41.42 3.05 5.52
CA ARG A 221 41.08 2.17 6.66
C ARG A 221 41.49 0.71 6.44
N ALA A 222 41.74 0.27 5.21
CA ALA A 222 42.10 -1.12 4.92
C ALA A 222 43.57 -1.47 5.22
N THR A 223 44.48 -0.49 5.27
CA THR A 223 45.91 -0.73 5.48
C THR A 223 46.35 -0.93 6.93
N ARG A 224 45.43 -0.90 7.92
CA ARG A 224 45.77 -1.12 9.35
C ARG A 224 45.47 -2.52 9.89
N ALA A 225 44.96 -3.44 9.07
CA ALA A 225 44.66 -4.81 9.50
C ALA A 225 45.75 -5.80 9.03
N ALA A 226 46.92 -5.77 9.66
CA ALA A 226 47.92 -6.83 9.52
C ALA A 226 47.67 -7.94 10.56
N PRO A 227 47.60 -9.23 10.17
CA PRO A 227 47.36 -10.32 11.11
C PRO A 227 48.65 -10.70 11.85
N ARG A 228 48.59 -10.77 13.19
CA ARG A 228 49.65 -11.38 14.00
C ARG A 228 49.63 -12.90 13.81
N ARG A 229 50.69 -13.44 13.21
CA ARG A 229 50.99 -14.88 13.24
C ARG A 229 51.30 -15.31 14.66
N VAL A 230 50.61 -16.34 15.13
CA VAL A 230 50.97 -17.12 16.32
C VAL A 230 51.74 -18.35 15.82
N SER A 231 53.00 -18.49 16.22
CA SER A 231 53.82 -19.68 15.97
C SER A 231 53.56 -20.72 17.07
N PHE A 232 53.54 -21.99 16.65
CA PHE A 232 53.49 -23.19 17.48
C PHE A 232 54.72 -23.35 18.36
#